data_AF-A0A940UXA1-F1
#
_entry.id   AF-A0A940UXA1-F1
#
_cell.length_a   1.000
_cell.length_b   1.000
_cell.length_c   1.000
_cell.angle_alpha   90.00
_cell.angle_beta   90.00
_cell.angle_gamma   90.00
#
_symmetry.space_group_name_H-M   'P 1'
#
loop_
_entity.id
_entity.type
_entity.pdbx_description
1 polymer ?
#
loop_
_entity_poly.entity_id
_entity_poly.type
_entity_poly.pdbx_seq_one_letter_code
_entity_poly.pdbx_strand_id
1 'polypeptide(L)'
;MKTFKPYVEAALKQNISHAVVVETSKVVTAPWVRMKCQFGCSGKTIDQFNETLVDLERSIFLDGYYKAWSLGCGPCDRCAECNTGGTCLHSDRARPSMEGCGIDVFKTVREKGLPINVLKNREEERNAYGLILIE
;
A
#
# COMPACT_ATOMS: atom_id res chain seq x y z
N MET A 1 1.80 3.40 -25.56
CA MET A 1 1.61 3.56 -24.09
C MET A 1 1.83 2.19 -23.48
N LYS A 2 2.77 2.01 -22.55
CA LYS A 2 2.94 0.71 -21.87
C LYS A 2 1.64 0.39 -21.13
N THR A 3 1.09 -0.79 -21.33
CA THR A 3 -0.18 -1.21 -20.73
C THR A 3 0.11 -1.92 -19.41
N PHE A 4 -0.29 -1.32 -18.28
CA PHE A 4 -0.15 -1.93 -16.95
C PHE A 4 -1.29 -2.92 -16.60
N LYS A 5 -2.14 -3.25 -17.57
CA LYS A 5 -3.30 -4.14 -17.41
C LYS A 5 -2.93 -5.53 -16.83
N PRO A 6 -1.82 -6.19 -17.23
CA PRO A 6 -1.45 -7.48 -16.65
C PRO A 6 -1.26 -7.42 -15.13
N TYR A 7 -0.73 -6.32 -14.61
CA TYR A 7 -0.50 -6.14 -13.17
C TYR A 7 -1.80 -5.86 -12.40
N VAL A 8 -2.73 -5.14 -13.02
CA VAL A 8 -4.09 -4.98 -12.48
C VAL A 8 -4.78 -6.34 -12.39
N GLU A 9 -4.74 -7.14 -13.46
CA GLU A 9 -5.32 -8.48 -13.47
C GLU A 9 -4.64 -9.43 -12.47
N ALA A 10 -3.31 -9.35 -12.33
CA ALA A 10 -2.55 -10.11 -11.35
C ALA A 10 -2.96 -9.74 -9.92
N ALA A 11 -3.09 -8.44 -9.61
CA ALA A 11 -3.55 -7.97 -8.32
C ALA A 11 -4.97 -8.49 -8.01
N LEU A 12 -5.92 -8.36 -8.95
CA LEU A 12 -7.30 -8.84 -8.76
C LEU A 12 -7.41 -10.35 -8.56
N LYS A 13 -6.47 -11.13 -9.12
CA LYS A 13 -6.37 -12.58 -8.85
C LYS A 13 -5.87 -12.88 -7.44
N GLN A 14 -5.19 -11.93 -6.79
CA GLN A 14 -4.61 -12.06 -5.46
C GLN A 14 -5.45 -11.35 -4.39
N ASN A 15 -6.64 -11.84 -4.06
CA ASN A 15 -7.50 -11.35 -2.94
C ASN A 15 -7.62 -9.81 -2.76
N ILE A 16 -7.29 -9.03 -3.79
CA ILE A 16 -7.39 -7.57 -3.83
C ILE A 16 -8.69 -7.27 -4.56
N SER A 17 -9.59 -6.56 -3.88
CA SER A 17 -10.93 -6.27 -4.41
C SER A 17 -10.91 -5.26 -5.56
N HIS A 18 -9.96 -4.33 -5.55
CA HIS A 18 -9.86 -3.25 -6.54
C HIS A 18 -8.40 -2.98 -6.90
N ALA A 19 -8.11 -2.84 -8.19
CA ALA A 19 -6.82 -2.40 -8.69
C ALA A 19 -7.03 -1.47 -9.88
N VAL A 20 -6.39 -0.30 -9.86
CA VAL A 20 -6.53 0.72 -10.90
C VAL A 20 -5.18 1.33 -11.22
N VAL A 21 -5.00 1.73 -12.48
CA VAL A 21 -3.84 2.51 -12.90
C VAL A 21 -4.12 3.98 -12.62
N VAL A 22 -3.19 4.66 -11.97
CA VAL A 22 -3.28 6.08 -11.64
C VAL A 22 -2.04 6.82 -12.13
N GLU A 23 -2.22 7.97 -12.77
CA GLU A 23 -1.10 8.88 -13.03
C GLU A 23 -0.54 9.40 -11.72
N THR A 24 0.78 9.44 -11.59
CA THR A 24 1.47 9.89 -10.36
C THR A 24 1.08 11.32 -9.95
N SER A 25 0.76 12.18 -10.92
CA SER A 25 0.24 13.55 -10.71
C SER A 25 -1.10 13.61 -9.97
N LYS A 26 -1.83 12.49 -9.90
CA LYS A 26 -3.12 12.37 -9.20
C LYS A 26 -2.98 11.78 -7.79
N VAL A 27 -1.77 11.42 -7.35
CA VAL A 27 -1.51 11.02 -5.97
C VAL A 27 -1.41 12.28 -5.13
N VAL A 28 -2.28 12.40 -4.13
CA VAL A 28 -2.36 13.59 -3.29
C VAL A 28 -1.45 13.42 -2.08
N THR A 29 -0.62 14.42 -1.80
CA THR A 29 0.16 14.52 -0.55
C THR A 29 -0.35 15.67 0.28
N ALA A 30 -0.21 15.57 1.61
CA ALA A 30 -0.61 16.66 2.50
C ALA A 30 0.15 16.65 3.85
N PRO A 31 0.38 17.83 4.46
CA PRO A 31 1.18 17.95 5.70
C PRO A 31 0.47 17.39 6.95
N TRP A 32 -0.85 17.17 6.90
CA TRP A 32 -1.65 16.63 8.01
C TRP A 32 -1.84 15.12 7.96
N VAL A 33 -1.23 14.44 6.98
CA VAL A 33 -1.29 12.98 6.87
C VAL A 33 -0.55 12.39 8.06
N ARG A 34 -1.33 11.78 8.95
CA ARG A 34 -0.86 10.99 10.08
C ARG A 34 -1.81 9.82 10.25
N MET A 35 -1.33 8.73 10.86
CA MET A 35 -2.19 7.61 11.23
C MET A 35 -3.18 8.06 12.31
N LYS A 36 -4.41 8.40 11.89
CA LYS A 36 -5.50 8.81 12.78
C LYS A 36 -6.46 7.65 13.10
N CYS A 37 -6.50 6.65 12.21
CA CYS A 37 -7.37 5.49 12.38
C CYS A 37 -6.83 4.61 13.51
N GLN A 38 -7.60 4.48 14.60
CA GLN A 38 -7.27 3.61 15.73
C GLN A 38 -7.76 2.17 15.53
N PHE A 39 -8.46 1.92 14.42
CA PHE A 39 -9.33 0.75 14.31
C PHE A 39 -8.74 -0.39 13.50
N GLY A 40 -7.78 -0.21 12.58
CA GLY A 40 -7.48 -1.35 11.71
C GLY A 40 -6.33 -1.33 10.73
N CYS A 41 -5.27 -0.57 10.98
CA CYS A 41 -4.07 -0.66 10.12
C CYS A 41 -3.04 -1.69 10.61
N SER A 42 -3.41 -2.67 11.45
CA SER A 42 -2.46 -3.63 12.03
C SER A 42 -3.03 -5.04 12.09
N GLY A 43 -2.16 -6.04 11.92
CA GLY A 43 -2.47 -7.46 12.09
C GLY A 43 -2.56 -8.23 10.77
N LYS A 44 -2.44 -9.56 10.89
CA LYS A 44 -2.16 -10.54 9.83
C LYS A 44 -2.75 -10.30 8.43
N THR A 45 -3.98 -9.79 8.33
CA THR A 45 -4.61 -9.48 7.03
C THR A 45 -3.90 -8.35 6.29
N ILE A 46 -3.44 -7.33 7.02
CA ILE A 46 -2.67 -6.21 6.48
C ILE A 46 -1.27 -6.67 6.08
N ASP A 47 -0.64 -7.55 6.86
CA ASP A 47 0.68 -8.11 6.56
C ASP A 47 0.62 -8.87 5.24
N GLN A 48 -0.39 -9.73 5.08
CA GLN A 48 -0.63 -10.48 3.84
C GLN A 48 -0.87 -9.55 2.65
N PHE A 49 -1.66 -8.49 2.84
CA PHE A 49 -1.87 -7.48 1.81
C PHE A 49 -0.56 -6.79 1.41
N ASN A 50 0.24 -6.37 2.39
CA ASN A 50 1.54 -5.73 2.15
C ASN A 50 2.54 -6.68 1.49
N GLU A 51 2.52 -7.99 1.81
CA GLU A 51 3.32 -9.00 1.12
C GLU A 51 2.95 -9.13 -0.36
N THR A 52 1.65 -9.18 -0.66
CA THR A 52 1.17 -9.22 -2.05
C THR A 52 1.70 -8.02 -2.86
N LEU A 53 1.75 -6.83 -2.26
CA LEU A 53 2.31 -5.65 -2.92
C LEU A 53 3.80 -5.80 -3.23
N VAL A 54 4.58 -6.35 -2.31
CA VAL A 54 6.03 -6.57 -2.49
C VAL A 54 6.29 -7.67 -3.54
N ASP A 55 5.46 -8.72 -3.56
CA ASP A 55 5.56 -9.78 -4.57
C ASP A 55 5.19 -9.26 -5.98
N LEU A 56 4.17 -8.38 -6.07
CA LEU A 56 3.84 -7.67 -7.31
C LEU A 56 4.96 -6.70 -7.73
N GLU A 57 5.51 -5.92 -6.80
CA GLU A 57 6.68 -5.05 -7.03
C GLU A 57 7.83 -5.83 -7.66
N ARG A 58 8.19 -6.98 -7.07
CA ARG A 58 9.24 -7.85 -7.59
C ARG A 58 8.91 -8.36 -9.00
N SER A 59 7.66 -8.75 -9.25
CA SER A 59 7.24 -9.25 -10.56
C SER A 59 7.33 -8.16 -11.62
N ILE A 60 6.85 -6.95 -11.32
CA ILE A 60 6.94 -5.77 -12.18
C ILE A 60 8.40 -5.41 -12.46
N PHE A 61 9.27 -5.46 -11.44
CA PHE A 61 10.70 -5.24 -11.61
C PHE A 61 11.35 -6.24 -12.57
N LEU A 62 11.02 -7.53 -12.44
CA LEU A 62 11.55 -8.59 -13.30
C LEU A 62 11.08 -8.47 -14.77
N ASP A 63 9.95 -7.81 -15.00
CA ASP A 63 9.45 -7.48 -16.35
C ASP A 63 10.17 -6.26 -16.97
N GLY A 64 11.20 -5.72 -16.32
CA GLY A 64 12.06 -4.65 -16.84
C GLY A 64 11.68 -3.24 -16.39
N TYR A 65 10.72 -3.08 -15.50
CA TYR A 65 10.40 -1.79 -14.87
C TYR A 65 11.32 -1.57 -13.66
N TYR A 66 12.54 -1.11 -13.93
CA TYR A 66 13.60 -0.97 -12.92
C TYR A 66 13.22 -0.08 -11.72
N LYS A 67 12.25 0.82 -11.88
CA LYS A 67 11.70 1.70 -10.85
C LYS A 67 10.33 1.22 -10.35
N ALA A 68 10.23 -0.08 -10.03
CA ALA A 68 9.09 -0.61 -9.29
C ALA A 68 9.28 -0.38 -7.79
N TRP A 69 8.32 0.26 -7.12
CA TRP A 69 8.38 0.48 -5.67
C TRP A 69 6.99 0.49 -5.04
N SER A 70 6.77 -0.40 -4.08
CA SER A 70 5.51 -0.52 -3.35
C SER A 70 5.50 0.30 -2.05
N LEU A 71 4.32 0.85 -1.77
CA LEU A 71 3.95 1.51 -0.53
C LEU A 71 2.74 0.77 0.05
N GLY A 72 2.88 0.26 1.26
CA GLY A 72 1.83 -0.51 1.93
C GLY A 72 0.81 0.35 2.65
N CYS A 73 0.07 -0.28 3.56
CA CYS A 73 -0.75 0.42 4.55
C CYS A 73 -0.38 -0.01 5.97
N GLY A 74 -0.50 0.93 6.90
CA GLY A 74 -0.25 0.68 8.31
C GLY A 74 1.21 0.55 8.72
N PRO A 75 1.48 0.46 10.03
CA PRO A 75 2.81 0.17 10.54
C PRO A 75 3.32 -1.19 10.05
N CYS A 76 4.64 -1.32 10.00
CA CYS A 76 5.29 -2.61 9.84
C CYS A 76 5.19 -3.41 11.14
N ASP A 77 4.67 -4.63 11.07
CA ASP A 77 4.50 -5.58 12.19
C ASP A 77 5.28 -6.89 12.01
N ARG A 78 6.31 -6.87 11.16
CA ARG A 78 7.14 -8.03 10.84
C ARG A 78 8.00 -8.53 12.01
N CYS A 79 8.38 -7.63 12.93
CA CYS A 79 9.17 -7.97 14.11
C CYS A 79 8.32 -7.80 15.37
N ALA A 80 8.49 -8.68 16.35
CA ALA A 80 7.94 -8.46 17.69
C ALA A 80 8.56 -7.22 18.38
N GLU A 81 9.86 -7.02 18.19
CA GLU A 81 10.60 -5.82 18.61
C GLU A 81 11.48 -5.32 17.46
N CYS A 82 11.38 -4.02 17.13
CA CYS A 82 12.11 -3.44 16.02
C CYS A 82 13.57 -3.16 16.40
N ASN A 83 14.50 -3.60 15.55
CA ASN A 83 15.93 -3.31 15.71
C ASN A 83 16.26 -1.84 15.40
N THR A 84 15.89 -0.94 16.30
CA THR A 84 16.10 0.51 16.15
C THR A 84 17.56 0.95 16.29
N GLY A 85 18.39 0.12 16.94
CA GLY A 85 19.83 0.37 17.10
C GLY A 85 20.69 -0.14 15.94
N GLY A 86 20.09 -0.77 14.93
CA GLY A 86 20.83 -1.42 13.84
C GLY A 86 20.07 -1.43 12.51
N THR A 87 20.39 -2.42 11.66
CA THR A 87 19.72 -2.60 10.37
C THR A 87 18.43 -3.40 10.53
N CYS A 88 17.41 -3.07 9.74
CA CYS A 88 16.17 -3.84 9.68
C CYS A 88 16.45 -5.29 9.27
N LEU A 89 15.90 -6.26 10.02
CA LEU A 89 16.06 -7.70 9.74
C LEU A 89 15.22 -8.19 8.56
N HIS A 90 14.33 -7.35 8.03
CA HIS A 90 13.46 -7.64 6.89
C HIS A 90 13.63 -6.56 5.81
N SER A 91 14.83 -6.04 5.61
CA SER A 91 15.10 -4.94 4.67
C SER A 91 14.70 -5.27 3.22
N ASP A 92 14.68 -6.54 2.85
CA ASP A 92 14.23 -7.04 1.55
C ASP A 92 12.71 -6.87 1.35
N ARG A 93 11.93 -7.02 2.42
CA ARG A 93 10.46 -7.02 2.41
C ARG A 93 9.80 -5.78 3.01
N ALA A 94 10.49 -5.06 3.88
CA ALA A 94 9.94 -3.92 4.60
C ALA A 94 9.71 -2.75 3.63
N ARG A 95 8.49 -2.22 3.62
CA ARG A 95 8.11 -1.03 2.84
C ARG A 95 7.38 -0.04 3.74
N PRO A 96 7.59 1.28 3.54
CA PRO A 96 6.80 2.28 4.26
C PRO A 96 5.35 2.24 3.77
N SER A 97 4.44 2.73 4.61
CA SER A 97 3.05 2.90 4.20
C SER A 97 2.83 4.20 3.43
N MET A 98 1.74 4.25 2.67
CA MET A 98 1.32 5.46 1.94
C MET A 98 1.21 6.66 2.89
N GLU A 99 0.52 6.50 4.02
CA GLU A 99 0.37 7.56 5.02
C GLU A 99 1.67 7.90 5.75
N GLY A 100 2.57 6.93 5.93
CA GLY A 100 3.91 7.17 6.47
C GLY A 100 4.77 8.06 5.57
N CYS A 101 4.48 8.05 4.26
CA CYS A 101 5.14 8.90 3.26
C CYS A 101 4.37 10.21 2.96
N GLY A 102 3.36 10.56 3.75
CA GLY A 102 2.63 11.83 3.57
C GLY A 102 1.57 11.81 2.46
N ILE A 103 1.17 10.64 1.97
CA ILE A 103 0.10 10.50 0.98
C ILE A 103 -1.27 10.58 1.66
N ASP A 104 -2.12 11.49 1.19
CA ASP A 104 -3.53 11.57 1.59
C ASP A 104 -4.30 10.44 0.89
N VAL A 105 -4.30 9.27 1.53
CA VAL A 105 -4.95 8.06 1.02
C VAL A 105 -6.43 8.31 0.75
N PHE A 106 -7.13 8.98 1.67
CA PHE A 106 -8.56 9.26 1.54
C PHE A 106 -8.87 10.06 0.28
N LYS A 107 -8.17 11.18 0.08
CA LYS A 107 -8.42 12.02 -1.09
C LYS A 107 -7.99 11.31 -2.38
N THR A 108 -6.82 10.67 -2.36
CA THR A 108 -6.28 9.95 -3.53
C THR A 108 -7.24 8.88 -4.05
N VAL A 109 -7.78 8.03 -3.17
CA VAL A 109 -8.64 6.91 -3.61
C VAL A 109 -10.08 7.36 -3.90
N ARG A 110 -10.59 8.39 -3.21
CA ARG A 110 -11.93 8.98 -3.51
C ARG A 110 -11.98 9.61 -4.89
N GLU A 111 -10.91 10.29 -5.32
CA GLU A 111 -10.81 10.83 -6.69
C GLU A 111 -10.80 9.73 -7.77
N LYS A 112 -10.65 8.46 -7.38
CA LYS A 112 -10.77 7.28 -8.25
C LYS A 112 -12.08 6.50 -8.05
N GLY A 113 -13.00 7.02 -7.24
CA GLY A 113 -14.28 6.38 -6.97
C GLY A 113 -14.17 5.10 -6.14
N LEU A 114 -13.04 4.88 -5.46
CA LEU A 114 -12.83 3.71 -4.62
C LEU A 114 -13.40 3.93 -3.20
N PRO A 115 -13.96 2.90 -2.55
CA PRO A 115 -14.63 3.05 -1.26
C PRO A 115 -13.64 3.32 -0.13
N ILE A 116 -13.82 4.42 0.61
CA ILE A 116 -13.08 4.64 1.86
C ILE A 116 -13.86 5.56 2.80
N ASN A 117 -14.02 5.10 4.04
CA ASN A 117 -14.74 5.81 5.08
C ASN A 117 -13.95 5.88 6.38
N VAL A 118 -14.21 6.93 7.16
CA VAL A 118 -13.65 7.06 8.50
C VAL A 118 -14.47 6.14 9.41
N LEU A 119 -13.80 5.12 9.95
CA LEU A 119 -14.42 4.16 10.86
C LEU A 119 -14.68 4.81 12.22
N LYS A 120 -15.79 4.44 12.85
CA LYS A 120 -16.18 4.86 14.20
C LYS A 120 -16.02 3.73 15.22
N ASN A 121 -16.00 2.47 14.78
CA ASN A 121 -15.76 1.30 15.62
C ASN A 121 -15.01 0.18 14.86
N ARG A 122 -14.76 -0.96 15.54
CA ARG A 122 -13.99 -2.09 15.00
C ARG A 122 -14.83 -3.03 14.11
N GLU A 123 -16.14 -2.91 14.12
CA GLU A 123 -17.10 -3.76 13.40
C GLU A 123 -17.36 -3.26 11.98
N GLU A 124 -17.12 -1.97 11.72
CA GLU A 124 -17.23 -1.39 10.38
C GLU A 124 -16.22 -1.99 9.39
N GLU A 125 -16.67 -2.15 8.15
CA GLU A 125 -15.84 -2.66 7.05
C GLU A 125 -14.65 -1.73 6.79
N ARG A 126 -13.47 -2.33 6.66
CA ARG A 126 -12.21 -1.60 6.52
C ARG A 126 -11.71 -1.69 5.09
N ASN A 127 -11.25 -0.58 4.55
CA ASN A 127 -10.56 -0.55 3.26
C ASN A 127 -9.07 -0.31 3.47
N ALA A 128 -8.25 -1.20 2.94
CA ALA A 128 -6.79 -1.10 2.91
C ALA A 128 -6.35 -0.76 1.49
N TYR A 129 -5.39 0.16 1.37
CA TYR A 129 -4.88 0.63 0.09
C TYR A 129 -3.37 0.60 0.07
N GLY A 130 -2.83 0.15 -1.06
CA GLY A 130 -1.42 0.20 -1.36
C GLY A 130 -1.21 0.87 -2.70
N LEU A 131 0.02 1.30 -2.94
CA LEU A 131 0.41 1.96 -4.19
C LEU A 131 1.71 1.32 -4.68
N ILE A 132 1.76 0.93 -5.94
CA ILE A 132 3.00 0.51 -6.60
C ILE A 132 3.34 1.59 -7.63
N LEU A 133 4.46 2.27 -7.42
CA LEU A 133 5.06 3.20 -8.37
C LEU A 133 5.82 2.41 -9.42
N ILE A 134 5.69 2.82 -10.69
CA ILE A 134 6.28 2.13 -11.85
C ILE A 134 6.80 3.19 -12.83
N GLU A 135 8.04 3.05 -13.31
CA GLU A 135 8.64 3.83 -14.42
C GLU A 135 9.45 2.91 -15.36
#